data_AF-W2WRG9-F1
#
_entry.id   AF-W2WRG9-F1
#
_cell.length_a   1.000
_cell.length_b   1.000
_cell.length_c   1.000
_cell.angle_alpha   90.00
_cell.angle_beta   90.00
_cell.angle_gamma   90.00
#
_symmetry.space_group_name_H-M   'P 1'
#
loop_
_entity.id
_entity.type
_entity.pdbx_description
1 polymer ?
#
loop_
_entity_poly.entity_id
_entity_poly.type
_entity_poly.pdbx_seq_one_letter_code
_entity_poly.pdbx_strand_id
1 'polypeptide(L)'
;MAQDMRALRDYVTAMDGHQYDNVPEGVVCLLITHSNLQLQMVDIRLDLHGTIGELRHKLYQHTGTKPDAMELLVMRSDGSVYARLDDDQRMLGFYSLENGMRLHVVDKDPFSLSKGGGLEDVSLVKKYEISEEDYNKREKTVRAYKREQLAKDPNWKPKAMMNVTKPTVDPAALPGPETVVNLKVGDRCEVQPGGRRGQVQYLGEIPEIAPGYWVGVQFDEPVGKGDGSVKGATYFKCEQKYGGFIRPHNVAVGDFPALDPFADLSDSDDDEL
;
A
#
# COMPACT_ATOMS: atom_id res chain seq x y z
N MET A 1 11.85 -6.54 1.02
CA MET A 1 10.74 -6.26 0.09
C MET A 1 10.91 -6.98 -1.24
N ALA A 2 11.91 -6.70 -2.09
CA ALA A 2 12.05 -7.38 -3.39
C ALA A 2 12.35 -8.89 -3.26
N GLN A 3 13.20 -9.27 -2.30
CA GLN A 3 13.57 -10.67 -2.06
C GLN A 3 12.41 -11.51 -1.48
N ASP A 4 11.61 -10.90 -0.59
CA ASP A 4 10.43 -11.53 0.03
C ASP A 4 9.30 -11.74 -0.99
N MET A 5 9.08 -10.75 -1.88
CA MET A 5 8.11 -10.86 -2.97
C MET A 5 8.49 -11.97 -3.96
N ARG A 6 9.80 -12.17 -4.19
CA ARG A 6 10.30 -13.27 -5.01
C ARG A 6 10.12 -14.62 -4.34
N ALA A 7 10.46 -14.74 -3.07
CA ALA A 7 10.22 -15.98 -2.31
C ALA A 7 8.74 -16.34 -2.26
N LEU A 8 7.86 -15.34 -2.09
CA LEU A 8 6.41 -15.53 -2.11
C LEU A 8 5.92 -15.94 -3.50
N ARG A 9 6.40 -15.30 -4.57
CA ARG A 9 6.06 -15.68 -5.95
C ARG A 9 6.55 -17.09 -6.26
N ASP A 10 7.83 -17.36 -6.05
CA ASP A 10 8.42 -18.68 -6.30
C ASP A 10 7.66 -19.74 -5.52
N TYR A 11 7.23 -19.45 -4.28
CA TYR A 11 6.36 -20.35 -3.52
C TYR A 11 4.96 -20.54 -4.13
N VAL A 12 4.30 -19.47 -4.58
CA VAL A 12 2.98 -19.52 -5.20
C VAL A 12 3.00 -20.19 -6.59
N THR A 13 4.07 -20.00 -7.37
CA THR A 13 4.19 -20.48 -8.76
C THR A 13 5.18 -21.64 -8.93
N ALA A 14 5.68 -22.24 -7.85
CA ALA A 14 6.71 -23.30 -7.90
C ALA A 14 6.24 -24.58 -8.60
N MET A 15 4.95 -24.73 -8.90
CA MET A 15 4.36 -26.03 -9.23
C MET A 15 3.31 -25.98 -10.33
N ASP A 16 2.95 -24.80 -10.86
CA ASP A 16 1.88 -24.70 -11.86
C ASP A 16 2.41 -24.82 -13.29
N GLY A 17 3.62 -24.35 -13.62
CA GLY A 17 4.16 -24.38 -14.99
C GLY A 17 3.39 -23.48 -15.98
N HIS A 18 2.25 -22.94 -15.55
CA HIS A 18 1.30 -22.11 -16.27
C HIS A 18 1.53 -20.60 -16.07
N GLN A 19 2.68 -20.22 -15.49
CA GLN A 19 3.00 -18.84 -15.12
C GLN A 19 2.93 -17.84 -16.28
N TYR A 20 3.13 -18.32 -17.51
CA TYR A 20 3.13 -17.48 -18.71
C TYR A 20 1.95 -17.75 -19.66
N ASP A 21 0.98 -18.56 -19.25
CA ASP A 21 -0.15 -18.98 -20.13
C ASP A 21 -1.04 -17.81 -20.55
N ASN A 22 -1.16 -16.80 -19.69
CA ASN A 22 -1.94 -15.60 -19.98
C ASN A 22 -1.12 -14.47 -20.61
N VAL A 23 0.11 -14.76 -21.07
CA VAL A 23 0.94 -13.79 -21.79
C VAL A 23 0.55 -13.81 -23.27
N PRO A 24 0.12 -12.67 -23.85
CA PRO A 24 -0.25 -12.61 -25.26
C PRO A 24 0.90 -13.03 -26.19
N GLU A 25 0.56 -13.63 -27.33
CA GLU A 25 1.52 -13.90 -28.40
C GLU A 25 2.17 -12.58 -28.84
N GLY A 26 3.50 -12.58 -28.97
CA GLY A 26 4.28 -11.37 -29.27
C GLY A 26 4.79 -10.60 -28.04
N VAL A 27 4.48 -11.04 -26.81
CA VAL A 27 4.99 -10.43 -25.57
C VAL A 27 5.91 -11.39 -24.83
N VAL A 28 7.01 -10.86 -24.28
CA VAL A 28 7.92 -11.60 -23.40
C VAL A 28 7.97 -10.97 -22.00
N CYS A 29 7.98 -11.82 -20.98
CA CYS A 29 8.11 -11.43 -19.57
C CYS A 29 9.58 -11.60 -19.13
N LEU A 30 10.25 -10.49 -18.84
CA LEU A 30 11.66 -10.49 -18.46
C LEU A 30 11.89 -9.92 -17.06
N LEU A 31 12.90 -10.46 -16.37
CA LEU A 31 13.42 -9.90 -15.12
C LEU A 31 14.50 -8.86 -15.45
N ILE A 32 14.26 -7.60 -15.11
CA ILE A 32 15.20 -6.51 -15.39
C ILE A 32 16.02 -6.19 -14.15
N THR A 33 17.34 -6.13 -14.30
CA THR A 33 18.30 -5.84 -13.22
C THR A 33 19.31 -4.80 -13.69
N HIS A 34 19.93 -4.08 -12.76
CA HIS A 34 20.89 -3.02 -13.07
C HIS A 34 22.27 -3.32 -12.42
N SER A 35 23.36 -2.84 -13.02
CA SER A 35 24.71 -3.02 -12.49
C SER A 35 25.00 -2.19 -11.24
N ASN A 36 24.47 -0.97 -11.18
CA ASN A 36 24.76 -0.01 -10.10
C ASN A 36 23.67 0.09 -9.04
N LEU A 37 22.44 -0.34 -9.35
CA LEU A 37 21.27 -0.17 -8.49
C LEU A 37 20.87 -1.53 -7.91
N GLN A 38 20.36 -1.53 -6.69
CA GLN A 38 19.71 -2.71 -6.09
C GLN A 38 18.31 -2.96 -6.67
N LEU A 39 17.82 -2.04 -7.50
CA LEU A 39 16.56 -2.15 -8.23
C LEU A 39 16.46 -3.44 -9.06
N GLN A 40 15.35 -4.17 -8.87
CA GLN A 40 14.94 -5.31 -9.69
C GLN A 40 13.49 -5.12 -10.13
N MET A 41 13.25 -5.19 -11.45
CA MET A 41 11.90 -5.10 -12.02
C MET A 41 11.48 -6.48 -12.47
N VAL A 42 10.48 -7.04 -11.81
CA VAL A 42 10.05 -8.44 -11.98
C VAL A 42 8.91 -8.51 -13.00
N ASP A 43 8.96 -9.50 -13.89
CA ASP A 43 7.94 -9.79 -14.92
C ASP A 43 7.51 -8.59 -15.76
N ILE A 44 8.50 -7.81 -16.20
CA ILE A 44 8.21 -6.73 -17.13
C ILE A 44 7.85 -7.33 -18.48
N ARG A 45 6.61 -7.05 -18.90
CA ARG A 45 6.08 -7.39 -20.21
C ARG A 45 6.66 -6.44 -21.27
N LEU A 46 7.36 -7.02 -22.23
CA LEU A 46 7.98 -6.32 -23.34
C LEU A 46 7.46 -6.88 -24.66
N ASP A 47 7.14 -5.98 -25.58
CA ASP A 47 6.70 -6.34 -26.93
C ASP A 47 7.92 -6.81 -27.75
N LEU A 48 7.80 -7.97 -28.39
CA LEU A 48 8.83 -8.53 -29.26
C LEU A 48 9.01 -7.71 -30.55
N HIS A 49 7.99 -6.96 -30.97
CA HIS A 49 8.05 -6.08 -32.15
C HIS A 49 8.72 -4.74 -31.87
N GLY A 50 8.90 -4.38 -30.59
CA GLY A 50 9.60 -3.16 -30.19
C GLY A 50 11.08 -3.20 -30.53
N THR A 51 11.63 -2.03 -30.88
CA THR A 51 13.06 -1.91 -31.18
C THR A 51 13.90 -1.85 -29.90
N ILE A 52 15.17 -2.26 -29.99
CA ILE A 52 16.10 -2.14 -28.85
C ILE A 52 16.28 -0.67 -28.43
N GLY A 53 16.26 0.28 -29.38
CA GLY A 53 16.33 1.71 -29.08
C GLY A 53 15.17 2.20 -28.20
N GLU A 54 13.93 1.80 -28.52
CA GLU A 54 12.75 2.11 -27.71
C GLU A 54 12.84 1.47 -26.32
N LEU A 55 13.31 0.22 -26.25
CA LEU A 55 13.54 -0.47 -24.98
C LEU A 55 14.54 0.29 -24.09
N ARG A 56 15.67 0.74 -24.64
CA ARG A 56 16.65 1.55 -23.88
C ARG A 56 16.04 2.84 -23.36
N HIS A 57 15.23 3.53 -24.17
CA HIS A 57 14.58 4.76 -23.74
C HIS A 57 13.57 4.52 -22.61
N LYS A 58 12.80 3.43 -22.69
CA LYS A 58 11.90 3.00 -21.62
C LYS A 58 12.66 2.68 -20.34
N LEU A 59 13.77 1.94 -20.45
CA LEU A 59 14.62 1.60 -19.31
C LEU A 59 15.27 2.83 -18.67
N TYR A 60 15.67 3.82 -19.47
CA TYR A 60 16.26 5.06 -18.96
C TYR A 60 15.34 5.77 -17.95
N GLN A 61 14.03 5.75 -18.17
CA GLN A 61 13.06 6.36 -17.24
C GLN A 61 13.00 5.67 -15.88
N HIS A 62 13.44 4.42 -15.80
CA HIS A 62 13.45 3.63 -14.57
C HIS A 62 14.84 3.54 -13.91
N THR A 63 15.91 3.42 -14.71
CA THR A 63 17.27 3.21 -14.20
C THR A 63 18.09 4.49 -14.11
N GLY A 64 17.72 5.54 -14.85
CA GLY A 64 18.48 6.79 -14.94
C GLY A 64 19.77 6.70 -15.80
N THR A 65 20.05 5.54 -16.40
CA THR A 65 21.21 5.33 -17.28
C THR A 65 20.87 5.73 -18.71
N LYS A 66 21.62 6.67 -19.29
CA LYS A 66 21.36 7.17 -20.65
C LYS A 66 21.41 6.03 -21.67
N PRO A 67 20.52 6.03 -22.70
CA PRO A 67 20.52 4.99 -23.74
C PRO A 67 21.88 4.73 -24.39
N ASP A 68 22.66 5.78 -24.64
CA ASP A 68 23.99 5.72 -25.29
C ASP A 68 25.06 5.02 -24.42
N ALA A 69 24.95 5.16 -23.09
CA ALA A 69 25.86 4.52 -22.14
C ALA A 69 25.30 3.22 -21.54
N MET A 70 24.11 2.81 -21.99
CA MET A 70 23.44 1.60 -21.54
C MET A 70 23.90 0.41 -22.37
N GLU A 71 24.34 -0.66 -21.73
CA GLU A 71 24.53 -1.95 -22.37
C GLU A 71 23.50 -2.96 -21.85
N LEU A 72 22.84 -3.65 -22.77
CA LEU A 72 21.79 -4.61 -22.46
C LEU A 72 22.30 -6.03 -22.71
N LEU A 73 22.39 -6.82 -21.64
CA LEU A 73 22.81 -8.22 -21.66
C LEU A 73 21.64 -9.10 -21.24
N VAL A 74 21.24 -10.05 -22.08
CA VAL A 74 20.31 -11.10 -21.67
C VAL A 74 21.11 -12.23 -21.06
N MET A 75 20.74 -12.65 -19.86
CA MET A 75 21.35 -13.73 -19.11
C MET A 75 20.35 -14.87 -18.90
N ARG A 76 20.85 -16.10 -18.97
CA ARG A 76 20.10 -17.30 -18.58
C ARG A 76 20.01 -17.43 -17.06
N SER A 77 19.20 -18.38 -16.60
CA SER A 77 19.06 -18.73 -15.18
C SER A 77 20.37 -19.19 -14.53
N ASP A 78 21.29 -19.77 -15.31
CA ASP A 78 22.63 -20.20 -14.88
C ASP A 78 23.64 -19.04 -14.76
N GLY A 79 23.27 -17.82 -15.13
CA GLY A 79 24.13 -16.64 -15.11
C GLY A 79 25.03 -16.47 -16.34
N SER A 80 24.95 -17.36 -17.33
CA SER A 80 25.64 -17.19 -18.60
C SER A 80 24.98 -16.11 -19.46
N VAL A 81 25.79 -15.36 -20.22
CA VAL A 81 25.28 -14.37 -21.18
C VAL A 81 24.72 -15.10 -22.39
N TYR A 82 23.41 -14.93 -22.62
CA TYR A 82 22.69 -15.49 -23.76
C TYR A 82 22.88 -14.64 -25.01
N ALA A 83 22.61 -13.34 -24.89
CA ALA A 83 22.66 -12.41 -26.02
C ALA A 83 23.04 -11.01 -25.54
N ARG A 84 23.69 -10.26 -26.43
CA ARG A 84 23.95 -8.83 -26.26
C ARG A 84 23.07 -8.07 -27.23
N LEU A 85 22.32 -7.12 -26.71
CA LEU A 85 21.42 -6.27 -27.48
C LEU A 85 22.22 -5.01 -27.84
N ASP A 86 22.95 -5.09 -28.96
CA ASP A 86 23.91 -4.08 -29.43
C ASP A 86 23.39 -3.23 -30.60
N ASP A 87 22.36 -3.69 -31.30
CA ASP A 87 21.78 -3.01 -32.47
C ASP A 87 20.42 -2.39 -32.13
N ASP A 88 20.37 -1.05 -32.08
CA ASP A 88 19.19 -0.29 -31.68
C ASP A 88 18.04 -0.38 -32.69
N GLN A 89 18.32 -0.73 -33.95
CA GLN A 89 17.30 -0.87 -35.00
C GLN A 89 16.68 -2.26 -35.04
N ARG A 90 17.27 -3.24 -34.34
CA ARG A 90 16.70 -4.59 -34.29
C ARG A 90 15.51 -4.66 -33.35
N MET A 91 14.57 -5.51 -33.72
CA MET A 91 13.44 -5.86 -32.88
C MET A 91 13.88 -6.81 -31.77
N LEU A 92 13.23 -6.73 -30.62
CA LEU A 92 13.52 -7.61 -29.48
C LEU A 92 13.33 -9.09 -29.83
N GLY A 93 12.33 -9.41 -30.65
CA GLY A 93 12.06 -10.76 -31.16
C GLY A 93 13.13 -11.36 -32.04
N PHE A 94 14.04 -10.56 -32.63
CA PHE A 94 15.18 -11.07 -33.39
C PHE A 94 16.10 -11.96 -32.54
N TYR A 95 16.18 -11.68 -31.24
CA TYR A 95 17.08 -12.38 -30.32
C TYR A 95 16.46 -13.65 -29.72
N SER A 96 15.25 -14.06 -30.12
CA SER A 96 14.57 -15.26 -29.64
C SER A 96 14.52 -15.38 -28.11
N LEU A 97 14.11 -14.28 -27.45
CA LEU A 97 14.04 -14.23 -25.99
C LEU A 97 12.87 -15.06 -25.46
N GLU A 98 13.10 -15.76 -24.35
CA GLU A 98 12.08 -16.56 -23.68
C GLU A 98 11.63 -15.92 -22.36
N ASN A 99 10.42 -16.28 -21.92
CA ASN A 99 9.88 -15.84 -20.65
C ASN A 99 10.76 -16.31 -19.48
N GLY A 100 10.95 -15.43 -18.50
CA GLY A 100 11.76 -15.72 -17.32
C GLY A 100 13.27 -15.51 -17.50
N MET A 101 13.73 -15.13 -18.70
CA MET A 101 15.12 -14.68 -18.89
C MET A 101 15.38 -13.36 -18.16
N ARG A 102 16.65 -13.11 -17.82
CA ARG A 102 17.07 -11.88 -17.13
C ARG A 102 17.67 -10.89 -18.11
N LEU A 103 17.11 -9.70 -18.20
CA LEU A 103 17.72 -8.56 -18.87
C LEU A 103 18.56 -7.76 -17.85
N HIS A 104 19.88 -7.77 -18.02
CA HIS A 104 20.82 -7.05 -17.19
C HIS A 104 21.31 -5.78 -17.89
N VAL A 105 21.02 -4.66 -17.25
CA VAL A 105 21.41 -3.32 -17.69
C VAL A 105 22.75 -2.98 -17.06
N VAL A 106 23.79 -2.91 -17.90
CA VAL A 106 25.13 -2.51 -17.52
C VAL A 106 25.32 -1.04 -17.87
N ASP A 107 25.55 -0.22 -16.84
CA ASP A 107 25.82 1.21 -16.98
C ASP A 107 27.31 1.46 -17.21
N LYS A 108 27.66 1.94 -18.40
CA LYS A 108 29.04 2.28 -18.80
C LYS A 108 29.36 3.77 -18.64
N ASP A 109 28.42 4.61 -18.18
CA ASP A 109 28.70 6.04 -18.01
C ASP A 109 29.68 6.25 -16.84
N PRO A 110 30.91 6.75 -17.10
CA PRO A 110 31.87 7.02 -16.04
C PRO A 110 31.38 8.07 -15.03
N PHE A 111 30.44 8.93 -15.42
CA PHE A 111 29.85 10.01 -14.62
C PHE A 111 28.41 9.72 -14.19
N SER A 112 27.98 8.46 -14.23
CA SER A 112 26.62 8.09 -13.84
C SER A 112 26.29 8.50 -12.40
N LEU A 113 25.12 9.11 -12.21
CA LEU A 113 24.57 9.44 -10.89
C LEU A 113 24.28 8.19 -10.04
N SER A 114 24.01 7.05 -10.68
CA SER A 114 23.70 5.80 -9.99
C SER A 114 24.92 5.12 -9.40
N LYS A 115 26.13 5.50 -9.83
CA LYS A 115 27.38 4.84 -9.44
C LYS A 115 27.67 5.04 -7.96
N GLY A 116 28.13 3.97 -7.30
CA GLY A 116 28.57 4.02 -5.91
C GLY A 116 27.44 4.35 -4.92
N GLY A 117 26.19 4.09 -5.28
CA GLY A 117 25.03 4.37 -4.42
C GLY A 117 24.50 5.79 -4.51
N GLY A 118 24.92 6.62 -5.46
CA GLY A 118 24.51 8.04 -5.53
C GLY A 118 23.00 8.30 -5.59
N LEU A 119 22.18 7.32 -6.00
CA LEU A 119 20.72 7.41 -6.03
C LEU A 119 20.01 6.61 -4.92
N GLU A 120 20.70 5.69 -4.25
CA GLU A 120 20.10 4.79 -3.24
C GLU A 120 20.61 5.07 -1.82
N ASP A 121 21.85 5.58 -1.69
CA ASP A 121 22.49 5.86 -0.43
C ASP A 121 22.21 7.30 0.05
N VAL A 122 21.22 7.39 0.94
CA VAL A 122 20.83 8.64 1.60
C VAL A 122 21.92 9.24 2.50
N SER A 123 23.00 8.50 2.79
CA SER A 123 24.15 9.00 3.56
C SER A 123 25.06 9.91 2.72
N LEU A 124 25.08 9.74 1.40
CA LEU A 124 25.87 10.55 0.48
C LEU A 124 25.27 11.95 0.25
N VAL A 125 23.97 12.11 0.53
CA VAL A 125 23.28 13.39 0.41
C VAL A 125 23.66 14.30 1.58
N LYS A 126 24.38 15.39 1.29
CA LYS A 126 24.70 16.42 2.28
C LYS A 126 23.40 17.08 2.76
N LYS A 127 22.92 16.67 3.92
CA LYS A 127 21.74 17.26 4.56
C LYS A 127 22.06 18.69 4.98
N TYR A 128 21.12 19.59 4.70
CA TYR A 128 21.24 20.96 5.17
C TYR A 128 21.06 20.99 6.69
N GLU A 129 22.13 21.39 7.40
CA GLU A 129 22.08 21.71 8.82
C GLU A 129 22.13 23.23 8.97
N ILE A 130 21.07 23.79 9.54
CA ILE A 130 21.02 25.21 9.88
C ILE A 130 21.78 25.46 11.18
N SER A 131 22.66 26.46 11.17
CA SER A 131 23.40 26.86 12.37
C SER A 131 22.42 27.29 13.49
N GLU A 132 22.81 27.09 14.74
CA GLU A 132 21.94 27.49 15.87
C GLU A 132 21.66 29.00 15.86
N GLU A 133 22.66 29.79 15.49
CA GLU A 133 22.56 31.25 15.39
C GLU A 133 21.56 31.66 14.31
N ASP A 134 21.62 31.07 13.12
CA ASP A 134 20.71 31.39 12.02
C ASP A 134 19.29 30.88 12.29
N TYR A 135 19.15 29.74 12.97
CA TYR A 135 17.84 29.26 13.42
C TYR A 135 17.22 30.21 14.45
N ASN A 136 18.01 30.72 15.40
CA ASN A 136 17.53 31.61 16.47
C ASN A 136 17.12 33.00 15.96
N LYS A 137 17.70 33.47 14.85
CA LYS A 137 17.32 34.71 14.16
C LYS A 137 15.98 34.59 13.42
N ARG A 138 15.51 33.38 13.11
CA ARG A 138 14.24 33.18 12.39
C ARG A 138 13.04 33.39 13.31
N GLU A 139 12.12 34.25 12.86
CA GLU A 139 10.81 34.44 13.46
C GLU A 139 9.88 33.26 13.14
N LYS A 140 8.82 33.07 13.93
CA LYS A 140 7.82 31.98 13.75
C LYS A 140 8.40 30.55 13.85
N THR A 141 9.55 30.36 14.50
CA THR A 141 10.11 29.03 14.79
C THR A 141 9.60 28.46 16.12
N VAL A 142 9.64 27.14 16.27
CA VAL A 142 9.25 26.46 17.53
C VAL A 142 10.12 26.94 18.71
N ARG A 143 11.41 27.23 18.48
CA ARG A 143 12.30 27.80 19.51
C ARG A 143 11.90 29.23 19.89
N ALA A 144 11.54 30.08 18.92
CA ALA A 144 11.04 31.43 19.19
C ALA A 144 9.74 31.39 20.00
N TYR A 145 8.79 30.54 19.60
CA TYR A 145 7.55 30.30 20.35
C TYR A 145 7.82 29.82 21.78
N LYS A 146 8.72 28.85 21.96
CA LYS A 146 9.10 28.34 23.29
C LYS A 146 9.69 29.44 24.19
N ARG A 147 10.54 30.32 23.66
CA ARG A 147 11.09 31.47 24.41
C ARG A 147 9.99 32.43 24.86
N GLU A 148 9.04 32.74 23.99
CA GLU A 148 7.92 33.63 24.31
C GLU A 148 7.01 33.03 25.40
N GLN A 149 6.74 31.72 25.34
CA GLN A 149 5.92 31.03 26.34
C GLN A 149 6.61 30.94 27.70
N LEU A 150 7.92 30.65 27.72
CA LEU A 150 8.72 30.66 28.96
C LEU A 150 8.86 32.06 29.58
N ALA A 151 8.86 33.11 28.75
CA ALA A 151 8.88 34.50 29.23
C ALA A 151 7.55 34.90 29.87
N LYS A 152 6.42 34.34 29.40
CA LYS A 152 5.09 34.53 29.99
C LYS A 152 4.91 33.69 31.26
N ASP A 153 5.34 32.43 31.23
CA ASP A 153 5.20 31.46 32.32
C ASP A 153 6.53 30.69 32.57
N PRO A 154 7.27 30.98 33.66
CA PRO A 154 8.58 30.37 33.95
C PRO A 154 8.56 28.84 34.13
N ASN A 155 7.39 28.27 34.44
CA ASN A 155 7.21 26.82 34.59
C ASN A 155 6.54 26.18 33.36
N TRP A 156 6.46 26.91 32.24
CA TRP A 156 5.84 26.40 31.01
C TRP A 156 6.66 25.25 30.43
N LYS A 157 6.00 24.10 30.22
CA LYS A 157 6.57 22.96 29.50
C LYS A 157 5.80 22.80 28.18
N PRO A 158 6.49 22.65 27.04
CA PRO A 158 5.81 22.33 25.79
C PRO A 158 5.02 21.03 25.98
N LYS A 159 3.75 21.02 25.56
CA LYS A 159 2.96 19.79 25.54
C LYS A 159 3.73 18.75 24.70
N ALA A 160 4.25 17.71 25.34
CA ALA A 160 5.00 16.68 24.66
C ALA A 160 4.08 16.04 23.60
N MET A 161 4.52 15.97 22.34
CA MET A 161 3.88 15.14 21.30
C MET A 161 4.19 13.64 21.51
N MET A 162 4.18 13.19 22.76
CA MET A 162 4.27 11.77 23.14
C MET A 162 3.40 11.55 24.36
N ASN A 163 2.12 11.76 24.11
CA ASN A 163 0.99 10.99 24.60
C ASN A 163 -0.18 11.85 24.15
N VAL A 164 -0.88 11.39 23.11
CA VAL A 164 -2.28 11.76 22.96
C VAL A 164 -2.97 11.19 24.19
N THR A 165 -2.87 11.90 25.32
CA THR A 165 -3.91 11.84 26.34
C THR A 165 -5.13 12.22 25.54
N LYS A 166 -5.98 11.22 25.25
CA LYS A 166 -7.27 11.42 24.59
C LYS A 166 -7.82 12.74 25.15
N PRO A 167 -8.27 13.69 24.32
CA PRO A 167 -8.96 14.87 24.85
C PRO A 167 -9.94 14.34 25.89
N THR A 168 -9.90 14.89 27.10
CA THR A 168 -10.85 14.56 28.16
C THR A 168 -12.21 14.82 27.55
N VAL A 169 -12.82 13.77 27.00
CA VAL A 169 -14.14 13.84 26.39
C VAL A 169 -15.03 14.17 27.56
N ASP A 170 -15.68 15.34 27.52
CA ASP A 170 -16.67 15.68 28.53
C ASP A 170 -17.57 14.46 28.73
N PRO A 171 -17.76 13.96 29.98
CA PRO A 171 -18.57 12.76 30.22
C PRO A 171 -19.97 12.85 29.62
N ALA A 172 -20.47 14.07 29.41
CA ALA A 172 -21.75 14.38 28.77
C ALA A 172 -21.77 14.17 27.23
N ALA A 173 -20.62 14.05 26.57
CA ALA A 173 -20.50 13.81 25.13
C ALA A 173 -20.23 12.34 24.78
N LEU A 174 -20.10 11.47 25.78
CA LEU A 174 -19.99 10.04 25.58
C LEU A 174 -21.38 9.47 25.28
N PRO A 175 -21.52 8.57 24.29
CA PRO A 175 -22.81 7.93 24.01
C PRO A 175 -23.24 7.13 25.24
N GLY A 176 -24.35 7.54 25.86
CA GLY A 176 -24.97 6.84 26.96
C GLY A 176 -26.03 5.84 26.49
N PRO A 177 -26.76 5.20 27.42
CA PRO A 177 -27.80 4.24 27.10
C PRO A 177 -28.91 4.83 26.21
N GLU A 178 -29.15 6.14 26.28
CA GLU A 178 -30.11 6.86 25.45
C GLU A 178 -29.80 6.77 23.94
N THR A 179 -28.52 6.61 23.58
CA THR A 179 -28.08 6.55 22.18
C THR A 179 -28.34 5.20 21.52
N VAL A 180 -28.61 4.16 22.30
CA VAL A 180 -28.88 2.80 21.82
C VAL A 180 -30.33 2.36 22.02
N VAL A 181 -31.21 3.22 22.55
CA VAL A 181 -32.63 2.87 22.85
C VAL A 181 -33.39 2.38 21.61
N ASN A 182 -33.07 2.92 20.44
CA ASN A 182 -33.71 2.57 19.17
C ASN A 182 -33.03 1.40 18.45
N LEU A 183 -31.96 0.83 19.03
CA LEU A 183 -31.22 -0.30 18.48
C LEU A 183 -31.57 -1.56 19.25
N LYS A 184 -31.76 -2.67 18.54
CA LYS A 184 -31.90 -3.99 19.15
C LYS A 184 -30.90 -4.97 18.54
N VAL A 185 -30.44 -5.90 19.36
CA VAL A 185 -29.65 -7.03 18.89
C VAL A 185 -30.52 -7.83 17.91
N GLY A 186 -29.98 -8.10 16.73
CA GLY A 186 -30.67 -8.72 15.60
C GLY A 186 -31.10 -7.75 14.50
N ASP A 187 -31.12 -6.44 14.75
CA ASP A 187 -31.55 -5.46 13.75
C ASP A 187 -30.57 -5.39 12.56
N ARG A 188 -31.14 -5.21 11.37
CA ARG A 188 -30.38 -4.90 10.16
C ARG A 188 -29.94 -3.44 10.20
N CYS A 189 -28.67 -3.22 9.90
CA CYS A 189 -28.08 -1.89 10.00
C CYS A 189 -27.09 -1.61 8.88
N GLU A 190 -26.89 -0.32 8.64
CA GLU A 190 -25.87 0.23 7.77
C GLU A 190 -24.93 1.12 8.59
N VAL A 191 -23.63 0.95 8.37
CA VAL A 191 -22.56 1.65 9.09
C VAL A 191 -21.95 2.75 8.24
N GLN A 192 -21.88 3.96 8.80
CA GLN A 192 -21.25 5.13 8.19
C GLN A 192 -19.88 5.46 8.83
N PRO A 193 -18.92 5.99 8.06
CA PRO A 193 -18.91 6.09 6.60
C PRO A 193 -18.71 4.72 5.93
N GLY A 194 -19.10 4.64 4.65
CA GLY A 194 -18.81 3.50 3.77
C GLY A 194 -19.99 2.56 3.46
N GLY A 195 -21.20 2.84 3.94
CA GLY A 195 -22.42 2.11 3.54
C GLY A 195 -22.37 0.60 3.83
N ARG A 196 -21.56 0.18 4.81
CA ARG A 196 -21.33 -1.25 5.08
C ARG A 196 -22.52 -1.81 5.83
N ARG A 197 -23.14 -2.86 5.29
CA ARG A 197 -24.32 -3.48 5.89
C ARG A 197 -23.96 -4.66 6.77
N GLY A 198 -24.83 -4.91 7.74
CA GLY A 198 -24.68 -6.01 8.68
C GLY A 198 -25.82 -6.10 9.67
N GLN A 199 -25.61 -6.92 10.69
CA GLN A 199 -26.53 -7.15 11.78
C GLN A 199 -25.94 -6.70 13.11
N VAL A 200 -26.74 -6.03 13.93
CA VAL A 200 -26.36 -5.66 15.30
C VAL A 200 -26.29 -6.93 16.16
N GLN A 201 -25.13 -7.20 16.75
CA GLN A 201 -24.89 -8.36 17.62
C GLN A 201 -24.62 -7.99 19.09
N TYR A 202 -24.28 -6.73 19.37
CA TYR A 202 -23.98 -6.29 20.74
C TYR A 202 -24.33 -4.82 20.94
N LEU A 203 -24.85 -4.48 22.12
CA LEU A 203 -25.15 -3.11 22.55
C LEU A 203 -24.70 -2.95 24.00
N GLY A 204 -23.67 -2.13 24.25
CA GLY A 204 -23.16 -1.94 25.60
C GLY A 204 -21.82 -1.22 25.68
N GLU A 205 -21.32 -1.07 26.89
CA GLU A 205 -20.01 -0.47 27.15
C GLU A 205 -18.87 -1.48 26.94
N ILE A 206 -17.76 -1.00 26.37
CA ILE A 206 -16.57 -1.80 26.11
C ILE A 206 -15.35 -1.06 26.67
N PRO A 207 -15.05 -1.25 27.98
CA PRO A 207 -13.95 -0.58 28.67
C PRO A 207 -12.58 -0.75 27.99
N GLU A 208 -12.39 -1.89 27.32
CA GLU A 208 -11.16 -2.30 26.65
C GLU A 208 -10.83 -1.45 25.41
N ILE A 209 -11.84 -0.84 24.77
CA ILE A 209 -11.69 0.07 23.62
C ILE A 209 -11.61 1.53 24.10
N ALA A 210 -12.73 2.03 24.60
CA ALA A 210 -12.89 3.40 25.09
C ALA A 210 -14.23 3.53 25.85
N PRO A 211 -14.34 4.47 26.80
CA PRO A 211 -15.58 4.72 27.54
C PRO A 211 -16.76 5.11 26.61
N GLY A 212 -17.98 4.87 27.10
CA GLY A 212 -19.25 5.07 26.38
C GLY A 212 -19.76 3.81 25.67
N TYR A 213 -21.00 3.85 25.23
CA TYR A 213 -21.67 2.75 24.54
C TYR A 213 -21.10 2.50 23.13
N TRP A 214 -21.16 1.23 22.76
CA TRP A 214 -20.73 0.68 21.48
C TRP A 214 -21.80 -0.25 20.93
N VAL A 215 -21.87 -0.29 19.61
CA VAL A 215 -22.66 -1.24 18.84
C VAL A 215 -21.70 -2.23 18.20
N GLY A 216 -21.78 -3.49 18.58
CA GLY A 216 -21.13 -4.58 17.87
C GLY A 216 -21.95 -4.96 16.66
N VAL A 217 -21.35 -4.90 15.48
CA VAL A 217 -21.97 -5.23 14.19
C VAL A 217 -21.23 -6.40 13.59
N GLN A 218 -21.98 -7.42 13.17
CA GLN A 218 -21.51 -8.46 12.26
C GLN A 218 -21.85 -8.01 10.83
N PHE A 219 -20.83 -7.70 10.04
CA PHE A 219 -20.99 -7.31 8.64
C PHE A 219 -21.40 -8.51 7.78
N ASP A 220 -22.00 -8.22 6.62
CA ASP A 220 -22.31 -9.26 5.62
C ASP A 220 -21.06 -9.66 4.82
N GLU A 221 -20.08 -8.75 4.74
CA GLU A 221 -18.83 -8.90 4.01
C GLU A 221 -17.62 -8.81 4.97
N PRO A 222 -16.42 -9.29 4.59
CA PRO A 222 -15.21 -9.28 5.44
C PRO A 222 -14.56 -7.88 5.55
N VAL A 223 -15.35 -6.86 5.90
CA VAL A 223 -15.00 -5.43 6.01
C VAL A 223 -14.88 -4.93 7.46
N GLY A 224 -15.04 -5.84 8.41
CA GLY A 224 -14.84 -5.65 9.84
C GLY A 224 -13.37 -5.70 10.25
N LYS A 225 -13.12 -5.44 11.54
CA LYS A 225 -11.78 -5.37 12.12
C LYS A 225 -11.39 -6.62 12.91
N GLY A 226 -12.36 -7.45 13.30
CA GLY A 226 -12.11 -8.60 14.17
C GLY A 226 -13.18 -9.68 14.05
N ASP A 227 -13.25 -10.52 15.06
CA ASP A 227 -14.13 -11.70 15.19
C ASP A 227 -15.21 -11.51 16.28
N GLY A 228 -15.35 -10.27 16.78
CA GLY A 228 -16.26 -9.93 17.89
C GLY A 228 -15.61 -10.00 19.27
N SER A 229 -14.28 -10.19 19.35
CA SER A 229 -13.49 -10.08 20.57
C SER A 229 -12.64 -8.80 20.65
N VAL A 230 -12.36 -8.34 21.87
CA VAL A 230 -11.44 -7.23 22.16
C VAL A 230 -10.54 -7.62 23.32
N LYS A 231 -9.22 -7.62 23.11
CA LYS A 231 -8.20 -7.89 24.15
C LYS A 231 -8.47 -9.16 24.99
N GLY A 232 -9.05 -10.19 24.37
CA GLY A 232 -9.35 -11.47 25.01
C GLY A 232 -10.75 -11.59 25.63
N ALA A 233 -11.56 -10.53 25.65
CA ALA A 233 -12.97 -10.58 26.00
C ALA A 233 -13.83 -10.71 24.73
N THR A 234 -14.72 -11.70 24.68
CA THR A 234 -15.62 -11.94 23.54
C THR A 234 -17.00 -11.35 23.82
N TYR A 235 -17.47 -10.45 22.96
CA TYR A 235 -18.78 -9.79 23.09
C TYR A 235 -19.84 -10.47 22.22
N PHE A 236 -19.47 -10.87 21.01
CA PHE A 236 -20.28 -11.66 20.10
C PHE A 236 -19.36 -12.55 19.27
N LYS A 237 -19.93 -13.58 18.63
CA LYS A 237 -19.19 -14.54 17.83
C LYS A 237 -19.46 -14.29 16.34
N CYS A 238 -18.40 -14.05 15.57
CA CYS A 238 -18.46 -14.00 14.11
C CYS A 238 -17.13 -14.46 13.50
N GLU A 239 -17.08 -14.56 12.17
CA GLU A 239 -15.84 -14.90 11.47
C GLU A 239 -14.82 -13.76 11.52
N GLN A 240 -13.54 -14.10 11.39
CA GLN A 240 -12.46 -13.11 11.36
C GLN A 240 -12.69 -12.12 10.22
N LYS A 241 -12.61 -10.81 10.53
CA LYS A 241 -12.92 -9.68 9.64
C LYS A 241 -14.41 -9.42 9.40
N TYR A 242 -15.33 -10.13 10.05
CA TYR A 242 -16.76 -9.81 9.96
C TYR A 242 -17.26 -9.00 11.16
N GLY A 243 -16.50 -8.92 12.25
CA GLY A 243 -16.89 -8.17 13.45
C GLY A 243 -16.34 -6.74 13.48
N GLY A 244 -17.17 -5.79 13.92
CA GLY A 244 -16.74 -4.43 14.22
C GLY A 244 -17.47 -3.81 15.40
N PHE A 245 -16.78 -2.92 16.13
CA PHE A 245 -17.37 -2.09 17.17
C PHE A 245 -17.47 -0.65 16.69
N ILE A 246 -18.70 -0.15 16.59
CA ILE A 246 -19.04 1.14 16.00
C ILE A 246 -19.77 2.00 17.04
N ARG A 247 -19.60 3.32 16.95
CA ARG A 247 -20.33 4.26 17.81
C ARG A 247 -21.79 4.38 17.36
N PRO A 248 -22.77 4.44 18.27
CA PRO A 248 -24.20 4.43 17.92
C PRO A 248 -24.61 5.45 16.84
N HIS A 249 -24.05 6.67 16.87
CA HIS A 249 -24.32 7.71 15.86
C HIS A 249 -23.98 7.34 14.41
N ASN A 250 -23.18 6.29 14.21
CA ASN A 250 -22.71 5.83 12.90
C ASN A 250 -23.44 4.56 12.45
N VAL A 251 -24.46 4.13 13.19
CA VAL A 251 -25.26 2.95 12.89
C VAL A 251 -26.68 3.40 12.61
N ALA A 252 -27.11 3.23 11.37
CA ALA A 252 -28.50 3.41 10.98
C ALA A 252 -29.18 2.04 10.93
N VAL A 253 -30.19 1.81 11.76
CA VAL A 253 -31.06 0.63 11.67
C VAL A 253 -32.24 0.91 10.75
N GLY A 254 -32.64 -0.10 9.99
CA GLY A 254 -33.69 0.02 9.01
C GLY A 254 -33.80 -1.22 8.13
N ASP A 255 -34.54 -1.09 7.03
CA ASP A 255 -34.65 -2.15 6.04
C ASP A 255 -33.41 -2.16 5.13
N PHE A 256 -32.34 -2.77 5.64
CA PHE A 256 -31.07 -2.93 4.96
C PHE A 256 -30.80 -4.41 4.67
N PRO A 257 -31.47 -5.03 3.67
CA PRO A 257 -31.18 -6.41 3.31
C PRO A 257 -29.71 -6.57 2.87
N ALA A 258 -29.21 -7.80 2.98
CA ALA A 258 -27.89 -8.13 2.45
C ALA A 258 -27.87 -7.80 0.96
N LEU A 259 -26.81 -7.14 0.49
CA LEU A 259 -26.65 -6.84 -0.92
C LEU A 259 -26.35 -8.14 -1.65
N ASP A 260 -27.18 -8.49 -2.63
CA ASP A 260 -26.89 -9.58 -3.54
C ASP A 260 -25.83 -9.10 -4.55
N PRO A 261 -24.62 -9.71 -4.58
CA PRO A 261 -23.58 -9.34 -5.53
C PRO A 261 -23.97 -9.52 -7.00
N PHE A 262 -25.05 -10.26 -7.29
CA PHE A 262 -25.48 -10.61 -8.64
C PHE A 262 -26.78 -9.92 -9.10
N ALA A 263 -27.38 -9.06 -8.27
CA ALA A 263 -28.63 -8.37 -8.62
C ALA A 263 -28.50 -7.51 -9.90
N ASP A 264 -27.33 -6.95 -10.16
CA ASP A 264 -27.07 -6.13 -11.35
C ASP A 264 -26.80 -6.96 -12.63
N LEU A 265 -26.72 -8.29 -12.53
CA LEU A 265 -26.42 -9.18 -13.64
C LEU A 265 -27.66 -9.88 -14.20
N SER A 266 -28.83 -9.74 -13.56
CA SER A 266 -30.07 -10.40 -13.99
C SER A 266 -30.95 -9.58 -14.93
N ASP A 267 -30.59 -8.33 -15.22
CA ASP A 267 -31.43 -7.39 -15.98
C ASP A 267 -31.01 -7.19 -17.45
N SER A 268 -30.14 -8.05 -18.01
CA SER A 268 -29.56 -7.81 -19.34
C SER A 268 -29.85 -8.82 -20.46
N ASP A 269 -30.63 -9.89 -20.25
CA ASP A 269 -30.87 -10.87 -21.33
C ASP A 269 -32.27 -11.50 -21.26
N ASP A 270 -33.34 -10.75 -21.54
CA ASP A 270 -34.64 -11.39 -21.87
C ASP A 270 -35.65 -10.55 -22.69
N ASP A 271 -35.20 -9.57 -23.48
CA ASP A 271 -36.09 -8.89 -24.44
C ASP A 271 -35.37 -8.63 -25.78
N GLU A 272 -35.32 -9.66 -26.64
CA GLU A 272 -35.44 -9.55 -28.11
C GLU A 272 -35.53 -10.95 -28.73
N LEU A 273 -36.77 -11.44 -28.91
CA LEU A 273 -37.13 -12.56 -29.79
C LEU A 273 -37.79 -12.03 -31.07
#